data_AF-A0A8J6XIW3-F1
#
_entry.id   AF-A0A8J6XIW3-F1
#
_cell.length_a   1.000
_cell.length_b   1.000
_cell.length_c   1.000
_cell.angle_alpha   90.00
_cell.angle_beta   90.00
_cell.angle_gamma   90.00
#
_symmetry.space_group_name_H-M   'P 1'
#
loop_
_entity.id
_entity.type
_entity.pdbx_description
1 polymer ?
#
loop_
_entity_poly.entity_id
_entity_poly.type
_entity_poly.pdbx_seq_one_letter_code
_entity_poly.pdbx_strand_id
1 'polypeptide(L)'
;MLENHKLVDPSLVSVLILPNSSYCGISLNDIKIPEKCTLMGLLREGQIIPVKDNPTIYPEDYILAIAIHPMMVPALKVTLKKTRPCYYSLNDCLLEA
;
A
#
# COMPACT_ATOMS: atom_id res chain seq x y z
N MET A 1 -7.83 -18.23 36.21
CA MET A 1 -8.49 -18.33 34.90
C MET A 1 -7.39 -18.13 33.86
N LEU A 2 -6.97 -19.15 33.13
CA LEU A 2 -6.01 -18.96 32.03
C LEU A 2 -6.75 -18.20 30.93
N GLU A 3 -6.31 -16.98 30.65
CA GLU A 3 -6.73 -16.27 29.45
C GLU A 3 -6.32 -17.11 28.25
N ASN A 4 -7.30 -17.63 27.52
CA ASN A 4 -7.08 -18.21 26.21
C ASN A 4 -6.60 -17.08 25.28
N HIS A 5 -5.31 -16.80 25.28
CA HIS A 5 -4.67 -16.09 24.18
C HIS A 5 -4.81 -16.98 22.95
N LYS A 6 -5.92 -16.83 22.22
CA LYS A 6 -6.03 -17.34 20.86
C LYS A 6 -4.84 -16.76 20.11
N LEU A 7 -3.84 -17.61 19.85
CA LEU A 7 -2.76 -17.29 18.94
C LEU A 7 -3.42 -17.08 17.58
N VAL A 8 -3.42 -15.84 17.12
CA VAL A 8 -3.97 -15.49 15.82
C VAL A 8 -2.81 -15.24 14.90
N ASP A 9 -2.76 -15.97 13.79
CA ASP A 9 -1.66 -15.85 12.85
C ASP A 9 -1.72 -14.50 12.12
N PRO A 10 -0.58 -13.81 11.98
CA PRO A 10 -0.51 -12.59 11.19
C PRO A 10 -0.80 -12.90 9.72
N SER A 11 -1.40 -11.93 9.02
CA SER A 11 -1.78 -12.06 7.61
C SER A 11 -0.93 -11.14 6.74
N LEU A 12 -0.28 -11.71 5.73
CA LEU A 12 0.39 -10.95 4.68
C LEU A 12 -0.65 -10.38 3.71
N VAL A 13 -0.53 -9.09 3.43
CA VAL A 13 -1.35 -8.35 2.48
C VAL A 13 -0.45 -7.74 1.43
N SER A 14 -0.78 -8.00 0.16
CA SER A 14 -0.21 -7.31 -0.99
C SER A 14 -1.27 -6.46 -1.66
N VAL A 15 -0.90 -5.24 -2.07
CA VAL A 15 -1.79 -4.31 -2.77
C VAL A 15 -1.06 -3.70 -3.96
N LEU A 16 -1.59 -3.94 -5.17
CA LEU A 16 -1.15 -3.28 -6.40
C LEU A 16 -1.50 -1.78 -6.35
N ILE A 17 -0.52 -0.95 -6.69
CA ILE A 17 -0.66 0.49 -6.79
C ILE A 17 -1.08 0.86 -8.21
N LEU A 18 -2.30 1.41 -8.31
CA LEU A 18 -2.84 1.93 -9.55
C LEU A 18 -2.30 3.35 -9.83
N PRO A 19 -2.28 3.80 -11.08
CA PRO A 19 -1.83 5.16 -11.43
C PRO A 19 -2.55 6.28 -10.68
N ASN A 20 -3.83 6.07 -10.33
CA ASN A 20 -4.65 7.01 -9.57
C ASN A 20 -4.55 6.84 -8.04
N SER A 21 -3.58 6.08 -7.55
CA SER A 21 -3.35 5.91 -6.11
C SER A 21 -3.00 7.23 -5.45
N SER A 22 -3.49 7.43 -4.22
CA SER A 22 -3.10 8.58 -3.39
C SER A 22 -1.65 8.54 -2.93
N TYR A 23 -0.98 7.40 -3.14
CA TYR A 23 0.37 7.13 -2.68
C TYR A 23 1.42 7.20 -3.78
N CYS A 24 1.04 7.43 -5.05
CA CYS A 24 2.02 7.66 -6.11
C CYS A 24 2.89 8.88 -5.78
N GLY A 25 4.21 8.73 -5.89
CA GLY A 25 5.19 9.81 -5.69
C GLY A 25 5.52 10.14 -4.23
N ILE A 26 4.97 9.43 -3.24
CA ILE A 26 5.36 9.61 -1.84
C ILE A 26 6.27 8.48 -1.37
N SER A 27 6.96 8.72 -0.25
CA SER A 27 7.81 7.73 0.39
C SER A 27 6.99 6.66 1.11
N LEU A 28 7.46 5.42 1.11
CA LEU A 28 6.75 4.32 1.79
C LEU A 28 6.55 4.58 3.30
N ASN A 29 7.52 5.21 3.97
CA ASN A 29 7.42 5.54 5.40
C ASN A 29 6.38 6.63 5.71
N ASP A 30 5.93 7.40 4.71
CA ASP A 30 4.94 8.46 4.90
C ASP A 30 3.50 7.91 4.90
N ILE A 31 3.31 6.63 4.57
CA ILE A 31 2.00 5.98 4.64
C ILE A 31 1.61 5.75 6.09
N LYS A 32 0.52 6.40 6.50
CA LYS A 32 -0.18 6.07 7.74
C LYS A 32 -1.00 4.80 7.56
N ILE A 33 -0.63 3.74 8.28
CA ILE A 33 -1.35 2.46 8.32
C ILE A 33 -2.17 2.34 9.63
N PRO A 34 -3.21 1.48 9.65
CA PRO A 34 -3.94 1.19 10.87
C PRO A 34 -3.06 0.59 11.97
N GLU A 35 -3.51 0.68 13.22
CA GLU A 35 -2.85 -0.01 14.34
C GLU A 35 -2.75 -1.53 14.07
N LYS A 36 -1.78 -2.17 14.73
CA LYS A 36 -1.52 -3.61 14.59
C LYS A 36 -1.25 -4.05 13.14
N CYS A 37 -0.72 -3.14 12.33
CA CYS A 37 -0.23 -3.41 10.98
C CYS A 37 1.24 -2.96 10.86
N THR A 38 1.97 -3.49 9.89
CA THR A 38 3.34 -3.05 9.59
C THR A 38 3.59 -3.08 8.09
N LEU A 39 4.37 -2.13 7.57
CA LEU A 39 4.86 -2.15 6.19
C LEU A 39 6.16 -2.95 6.13
N MET A 40 6.29 -3.84 5.16
CA MET A 40 7.53 -4.59 4.93
C MET A 40 8.35 -4.00 3.80
N GLY A 41 7.71 -3.47 2.77
CA GLY A 41 8.39 -2.98 1.59
C GLY A 41 7.49 -2.91 0.37
N LEU A 42 8.13 -2.82 -0.79
CA LEU A 42 7.52 -2.91 -2.11
C LEU A 42 7.99 -4.17 -2.82
N LEU A 43 7.17 -4.70 -3.71
CA LEU A 43 7.58 -5.61 -4.77
C LEU A 43 7.48 -4.85 -6.10
N ARG A 44 8.61 -4.64 -6.76
CA ARG A 44 8.76 -3.95 -8.05
C ARG A 44 9.55 -4.84 -8.99
N GLU A 45 9.01 -5.15 -10.16
CA GLU A 45 9.69 -5.97 -11.18
C GLU A 45 10.21 -7.32 -10.63
N GLY A 46 9.48 -7.93 -9.69
CA GLY A 46 9.88 -9.19 -9.06
C GLY A 46 10.94 -9.05 -7.94
N GLN A 47 11.43 -7.84 -7.66
CA GLN A 47 12.37 -7.56 -6.58
C GLN A 47 11.68 -6.96 -5.36
N ILE A 48 12.04 -7.45 -4.18
CA ILE A 48 11.56 -6.90 -2.91
C ILE A 48 12.47 -5.74 -2.51
N ILE A 49 11.90 -4.54 -2.39
CA ILE A 49 12.56 -3.35 -1.88
C ILE A 49 12.10 -3.15 -0.43
N PRO A 50 12.98 -3.31 0.57
CA PRO A 50 12.59 -3.27 1.97
C PRO A 50 12.20 -1.85 2.42
N VAL A 51 11.31 -1.76 3.39
CA VAL A 51 10.85 -0.48 3.98
C VAL A 51 11.99 0.38 4.53
N LYS A 52 13.08 -0.25 4.97
CA LYS A 52 14.28 0.43 5.47
C LYS A 52 14.93 1.35 4.42
N ASP A 53 14.83 0.98 3.16
CA ASP A 53 15.39 1.77 2.05
C ASP A 53 14.48 2.95 1.68
N ASN A 54 13.31 3.04 2.33
CA ASN A 54 12.31 4.09 2.19
C ASN A 54 12.01 4.45 0.72
N PRO A 55 11.60 3.46 -0.10
CA PRO A 55 11.42 3.69 -1.53
C PRO A 55 10.25 4.65 -1.79
N THR A 56 10.40 5.44 -2.85
CA THR A 56 9.28 6.16 -3.47
C THR A 56 8.36 5.18 -4.18
N ILE A 57 7.06 5.35 -4.00
CA ILE A 57 6.03 4.48 -4.56
C ILE A 57 5.67 4.95 -5.97
N TYR A 58 5.64 4.02 -6.91
CA TYR A 58 5.23 4.23 -8.29
C TYR A 58 4.02 3.36 -8.64
N PRO A 59 3.32 3.69 -9.75
CA PRO A 59 2.34 2.79 -10.32
C PRO A 59 2.96 1.41 -10.59
N GLU A 60 2.14 0.36 -10.54
CA GLU A 60 2.51 -1.05 -10.74
C GLU A 60 3.33 -1.69 -9.61
N ASP A 61 3.79 -0.90 -8.63
CA ASP A 61 4.34 -1.45 -7.41
C ASP A 61 3.30 -2.24 -6.63
N TYR A 62 3.75 -3.28 -5.93
CA TYR A 62 2.96 -3.94 -4.90
C TYR A 62 3.45 -3.51 -3.53
N ILE A 63 2.60 -2.85 -2.74
CA ILE A 63 2.90 -2.63 -1.32
C ILE A 63 2.72 -3.94 -0.57
N LEU A 64 3.75 -4.32 0.19
CA LEU A 64 3.75 -5.48 1.07
C LEU A 64 3.58 -5.04 2.52
N ALA A 65 2.55 -5.55 3.18
CA ALA A 65 2.23 -5.20 4.56
C ALA A 65 1.73 -6.42 5.35
N ILE A 66 1.99 -6.44 6.66
CA ILE A 66 1.46 -7.46 7.58
C ILE A 66 0.35 -6.84 8.41
N ALA A 67 -0.79 -7.52 8.49
CA ALA A 67 -1.76 -7.32 9.54
C ALA A 67 -1.44 -8.30 10.68
N ILE A 68 -1.02 -7.80 11.85
CA ILE A 68 -0.70 -8.64 13.02
C ILE A 68 -1.93 -9.41 13.48
N HIS A 69 -3.12 -8.82 13.29
CA HIS A 69 -4.39 -9.48 13.51
C HIS A 69 -5.19 -9.56 12.19
N PRO A 70 -5.63 -10.74 11.73
CA PRO A 70 -6.38 -10.94 10.48
C PRO A 70 -7.61 -10.04 10.32
N MET A 71 -8.28 -9.68 11.42
CA MET A 71 -9.40 -8.74 11.39
C MET A 71 -9.02 -7.34 10.89
N MET A 72 -7.75 -6.97 10.88
CA MET A 72 -7.26 -5.70 10.35
C MET A 72 -7.05 -5.72 8.83
N VAL A 73 -7.05 -6.90 8.19
CA VAL A 73 -6.83 -7.04 6.74
C VAL A 73 -7.76 -6.16 5.91
N PRO A 74 -9.09 -6.08 6.19
CA PRO A 74 -9.97 -5.21 5.42
C PRO A 74 -9.60 -3.73 5.56
N ALA A 75 -9.36 -3.26 6.79
CA ALA A 75 -8.97 -1.88 7.05
C ALA A 75 -7.65 -1.54 6.36
N LEU A 76 -6.65 -2.42 6.47
CA LEU A 76 -5.35 -2.26 5.81
C LEU A 76 -5.49 -2.20 4.29
N LYS A 77 -6.28 -3.09 3.68
CA LYS A 77 -6.55 -3.07 2.23
C LYS A 77 -7.22 -1.78 1.79
N VAL A 78 -8.22 -1.29 2.53
CA VAL A 78 -8.90 -0.02 2.22
C VAL A 78 -7.94 1.15 2.31
N THR A 79 -7.12 1.20 3.36
CA THR A 79 -6.08 2.23 3.51
C THR A 79 -5.14 2.22 2.31
N LEU A 80 -4.52 1.08 2.00
CA LEU A 80 -3.51 0.98 0.93
C LEU A 80 -4.08 1.18 -0.49
N LYS A 81 -5.38 0.92 -0.70
CA LYS A 81 -6.08 1.12 -1.99
C LYS A 81 -6.67 2.52 -2.15
N LYS A 82 -6.35 3.47 -1.27
CA LYS A 82 -6.90 4.83 -1.34
C LYS A 82 -6.52 5.51 -2.65
N THR A 83 -7.49 5.79 -3.52
CA THR A 83 -7.29 6.52 -4.78
C THR A 83 -7.68 7.99 -4.64
N ARG A 84 -7.16 8.83 -5.55
CA ARG A 84 -7.64 10.20 -5.75
C ARG A 84 -8.43 10.25 -7.06
N PRO A 85 -9.43 11.14 -7.19
CA PRO A 85 -10.05 11.38 -8.48
C PRO A 85 -9.00 11.87 -9.47
N CYS A 86 -8.86 11.18 -10.60
CA CYS A 86 -8.12 11.72 -11.74
C CYS A 86 -9.09 12.60 -12.52
N TYR A 87 -8.92 13.92 -12.41
CA TYR A 87 -9.62 14.84 -13.29
C TYR A 87 -8.88 14.86 -14.63
N TYR A 88 -9.59 14.50 -15.70
CA TYR A 88 -9.08 14.68 -17.04
C TYR A 88 -8.97 16.18 -17.31
N SER A 89 -7.74 16.68 -17.40
CA SER A 89 -7.46 18.04 -17.85
C SER A 89 -7.23 17.96 -19.35
N LEU A 90 -8.14 18.56 -20.13
CA LEU A 90 -8.10 18.62 -21.60
C LEU A 90 -6.88 19.35 -22.18
N ASN A 91 -6.00 19.92 -21.35
CA ASN A 91 -4.98 20.88 -21.77
C ASN A 91 -3.70 20.27 -22.40
N ASP A 92 -3.55 18.94 -22.43
CA ASP A 92 -2.35 18.29 -23.01
C ASP A 92 -2.61 17.54 -24.34
N CYS A 93 -3.81 17.62 -24.91
CA CYS A 93 -4.04 17.14 -26.28
C CYS A 93 -3.72 18.25 -27.30
N LEU A 94 -2.44 18.60 -27.41
CA LEU A 94 -1.94 19.19 -28.65
C LEU A 94 -1.82 18.07 -29.69
N LEU A 95 -2.94 17.74 -30.34
CA LEU A 95 -2.87 17.23 -31.71
C LEU A 95 -2.43 18.43 -32.56
N GLU A 96 -1.12 18.64 -32.67
CA GLU A 96 -0.57 19.46 -33.74
C GLU A 96 -0.98 18.80 -35.06
N ALA A 97 -1.86 19.49 -35.80
CA ALA A 97 -2.32 19.14 -37.13
C ALA A 97 -1.39 19.75 -38.19
#